data_AF-A0A1I6TNB5-F1
#
_entry.id   AF-A0A1I6TNB5-F1
#
_cell.length_a   1.000
_cell.length_b   1.000
_cell.length_c   1.000
_cell.angle_alpha   90.00
_cell.angle_beta   90.00
_cell.angle_gamma   90.00
#
_symmetry.space_group_name_H-M   'P 1'
#
loop_
_entity.id
_entity.type
_entity.pdbx_description
1 polymer ?
#
loop_
_entity_poly.entity_id
_entity_poly.type
_entity_poly.pdbx_seq_one_letter_code
_entity_poly.pdbx_strand_id
1 'polypeptide(L)'
;MSCAPTRRTNYVVPCSGARWMSEVEHQNAERQAQDRLSEPRAAPSAPPAAKPGLSPSLIAIVGGLVAAGAVAGVLLSGGGETAGTAARPALTLVKAGEIDKAAETLPSDEKDKIVAEAKACRAPLGQMRLSKMAADAGGVVRIRAGNYLSPAFNVADGPINVAVPFPAPYETGKGEITIEGAAKDVFVELTPGLKIDTTGGVQRIPVIWNTSKPCGG
;
A
#
# COMPACT_ATOMS: atom_id res chain seq x y z
N MET A 1 4.64 33.11 -23.10
CA MET A 1 3.26 33.64 -23.03
C MET A 1 3.09 34.30 -21.66
N SER A 2 2.70 35.57 -21.68
CA SER A 2 2.80 36.54 -20.58
C SER A 2 1.98 36.22 -19.34
N CYS A 3 2.52 36.57 -18.18
CA CYS A 3 1.77 37.16 -17.08
C CYS A 3 2.65 38.21 -16.38
N ALA A 4 2.23 39.47 -16.46
CA ALA A 4 2.72 40.57 -15.63
C ALA A 4 1.48 41.42 -15.24
N PRO A 5 1.54 42.24 -14.18
CA PRO A 5 0.95 41.90 -12.89
C PRO A 5 -0.19 42.87 -12.50
N THR A 6 -0.97 42.56 -11.46
CA THR A 6 -1.78 43.59 -10.78
C THR A 6 -1.67 43.43 -9.27
N ARG A 7 -1.19 44.51 -8.64
CA ARG A 7 -1.00 44.67 -7.20
C ARG A 7 -2.35 44.67 -6.47
N ARG A 8 -2.46 43.87 -5.40
CA ARG A 8 -2.86 44.35 -4.08
C ARG A 8 -2.60 43.26 -3.03
N THR A 9 -2.10 43.72 -1.89
CA THR A 9 -1.99 43.00 -0.61
C THR A 9 -0.74 42.12 -0.45
N ASN A 10 0.04 42.47 0.58
CA ASN A 10 1.26 41.82 1.02
C ASN A 10 1.00 40.37 1.45
N TYR A 11 1.20 39.39 0.56
CA TYR A 11 1.64 38.04 0.92
C TYR A 11 2.36 37.45 -0.29
N VAL A 12 3.69 37.42 -0.25
CA VAL A 12 4.46 36.52 -1.11
C VAL A 12 4.22 35.12 -0.53
N VAL A 13 3.34 34.35 -1.16
CA VAL A 13 3.27 32.90 -0.91
C VAL A 13 4.46 32.30 -1.63
N PRO A 14 5.48 31.76 -0.94
CA PRO A 14 6.52 31.02 -1.62
C PRO A 14 5.87 29.81 -2.30
N CYS A 15 6.10 29.66 -3.60
CA CYS A 15 5.69 28.51 -4.38
C CYS A 15 6.02 27.23 -3.61
N SER A 16 4.99 26.55 -3.11
CA SER A 16 5.07 25.37 -2.25
C SER A 16 5.54 24.11 -3.00
N GLY A 17 6.29 24.27 -4.10
CA GLY A 17 6.94 23.21 -4.85
C GLY A 17 8.45 23.12 -4.62
N ALA A 18 9.10 24.22 -4.19
CA ALA A 18 10.55 24.22 -3.96
C ALA A 18 10.96 23.43 -2.71
N ARG A 19 10.10 23.43 -1.68
CA ARG A 19 10.39 22.78 -0.39
C ARG A 19 10.28 21.25 -0.43
N TRP A 20 9.53 20.70 -1.40
CA TRP A 20 9.42 19.26 -1.60
C TRP A 20 10.64 18.67 -2.31
N MET A 21 11.26 19.41 -3.24
CA MET A 21 12.50 18.94 -3.89
C MET A 21 13.66 18.86 -2.91
N SER A 22 13.78 19.83 -1.98
CA SER A 22 14.88 19.82 -1.00
C SER A 22 14.80 18.64 -0.03
N GLU A 23 13.60 18.20 0.36
CA GLU A 23 13.41 17.02 1.22
C GLU A 23 13.76 15.73 0.47
N VAL A 24 13.37 15.62 -0.80
CA VAL A 24 13.66 14.44 -1.64
C VAL A 24 15.15 14.35 -1.97
N GLU A 25 15.82 15.48 -2.23
CA GLU A 25 17.27 15.53 -2.43
C GLU A 25 18.03 15.14 -1.17
N HIS A 26 17.58 15.61 0.00
CA HIS A 26 18.18 15.23 1.28
C HIS A 26 18.03 13.73 1.55
N GLN A 27 16.85 13.16 1.31
CA GLN A 27 16.60 11.73 1.47
C GLN A 27 17.42 10.87 0.50
N ASN A 28 17.63 11.33 -0.74
CA ASN A 28 18.49 10.63 -1.69
C ASN A 28 19.97 10.70 -1.30
N ALA A 29 20.45 11.83 -0.79
CA ALA A 29 21.82 11.96 -0.30
C ALA A 29 22.08 11.05 0.91
N GLU A 30 21.13 10.92 1.83
CA GLU A 30 21.24 10.00 2.97
C GLU A 30 21.21 8.53 2.53
N ARG A 31 20.37 8.16 1.56
CA ARG A 31 20.38 6.81 0.98
C ARG A 31 21.72 6.48 0.32
N GLN A 32 22.30 7.41 -0.43
CA GLN A 32 23.61 7.20 -1.07
C GLN A 32 24.74 7.09 -0.05
N ALA A 33 24.68 7.83 1.06
CA ALA A 33 25.64 7.69 2.15
C ALA A 33 25.54 6.33 2.86
N GLN A 34 24.32 5.81 3.05
CA GLN A 34 24.09 4.48 3.61
C GLN A 34 24.53 3.35 2.67
N ASP A 35 24.38 3.52 1.35
CA ASP A 35 24.85 2.57 0.35
C ASP A 35 26.38 2.47 0.34
N ARG A 36 27.08 3.63 0.41
CA ARG A 36 28.55 3.65 0.53
C ARG A 36 29.07 3.05 1.84
N LEU A 37 28.30 3.11 2.93
CA LEU A 37 28.64 2.45 4.19
C LEU A 37 28.36 0.94 4.18
N SER A 38 27.63 0.44 3.18
CA SER A 38 27.23 -0.96 3.05
C SER A 38 28.09 -1.77 2.07
N GLU A 39 29.08 -1.15 1.42
CA GLU A 39 29.97 -1.84 0.47
C GLU A 39 30.95 -2.76 1.24
N PRO A 40 30.89 -4.11 1.07
CA PRO A 40 31.75 -5.02 1.82
C PRO A 40 33.16 -5.03 1.23
N ARG A 41 34.14 -4.50 1.97
CA ARG A 41 35.55 -4.66 1.63
C ARG A 41 35.98 -6.10 1.87
N ALA A 42 36.30 -6.83 0.78
CA ALA A 42 36.85 -8.18 0.84
C ALA A 42 38.15 -8.22 1.66
N ALA A 43 38.25 -9.15 2.61
CA ALA A 43 39.46 -9.46 3.37
C ALA A 43 40.06 -10.81 2.92
N PRO A 44 41.39 -11.00 3.01
CA PRO A 44 42.10 -12.09 2.33
C PRO A 44 42.09 -13.42 3.09
N SER A 45 42.23 -14.51 2.32
CA SER A 45 42.26 -15.92 2.69
C SER A 45 43.32 -16.29 3.75
N ALA A 46 42.96 -17.13 4.72
CA ALA A 46 43.89 -17.77 5.67
C ALA A 46 44.07 -19.28 5.38
N PRO A 47 45.27 -19.86 5.59
CA PRO A 47 45.62 -21.26 5.26
C PRO A 47 45.24 -22.27 6.38
N PRO A 48 45.37 -23.60 6.13
CA PRO A 48 44.58 -24.62 6.84
C PRO A 48 45.25 -25.25 8.08
N ALA A 49 44.39 -25.96 8.81
CA ALA A 49 44.51 -26.47 10.18
C ALA A 49 45.61 -27.51 10.48
N ALA A 50 46.08 -27.52 11.74
CA ALA A 50 46.81 -28.61 12.38
C ALA A 50 46.13 -29.08 13.68
N LYS A 51 46.43 -30.32 14.06
CA LYS A 51 45.66 -31.31 14.86
C LYS A 51 45.80 -31.22 16.41
N PRO A 52 45.04 -32.03 17.20
CA PRO A 52 44.60 -31.75 18.58
C PRO A 52 45.41 -32.46 19.70
N GLY A 53 45.31 -31.96 20.94
CA GLY A 53 45.88 -32.55 22.17
C GLY A 53 45.08 -32.20 23.44
N LEU A 54 45.06 -33.16 24.39
CA LEU A 54 44.17 -33.39 25.54
C LEU A 54 43.99 -32.29 26.64
N SER A 55 42.72 -32.11 27.07
CA SER A 55 42.06 -31.94 28.42
C SER A 55 42.81 -31.46 29.70
N PRO A 56 42.13 -31.02 30.81
CA PRO A 56 40.70 -30.71 31.06
C PRO A 56 40.43 -29.37 31.80
N SER A 57 39.14 -29.09 32.05
CA SER A 57 38.58 -28.26 33.13
C SER A 57 38.03 -26.86 32.79
N LEU A 58 36.70 -26.79 32.91
CA LEU A 58 35.90 -25.69 33.47
C LEU A 58 35.88 -24.36 32.67
N ILE A 59 34.71 -24.02 32.09
CA ILE A 59 33.87 -22.87 32.50
C ILE A 59 32.80 -22.56 31.42
N ALA A 60 31.56 -22.44 31.92
CA ALA A 60 30.42 -21.67 31.43
C ALA A 60 29.89 -21.86 30.00
N ILE A 61 28.66 -22.36 29.96
CA ILE A 61 27.67 -22.14 28.91
C ILE A 61 27.48 -20.63 28.73
N VAL A 62 27.83 -20.11 27.55
CA VAL A 62 27.19 -18.91 27.00
C VAL A 62 26.67 -19.31 25.63
N GLY A 63 25.35 -19.44 25.56
CA GLY A 63 24.62 -19.81 24.35
C GLY A 63 24.96 -18.86 23.21
N GLY A 64 25.29 -19.44 22.07
CA GLY A 64 25.62 -18.71 20.86
C GLY A 64 24.45 -17.90 20.33
N LEU A 65 24.75 -16.68 19.91
CA LEU A 65 23.94 -15.95 18.96
C LEU A 65 24.79 -15.80 17.69
N VAL A 66 24.47 -16.63 16.69
CA VAL A 66 24.96 -16.44 15.33
C VAL A 66 24.24 -15.20 14.79
N ALA A 67 24.94 -14.07 14.73
CA ALA A 67 24.46 -12.88 14.05
C ALA A 67 24.56 -13.09 12.54
N ALA A 68 23.55 -13.74 11.95
CA ALA A 68 23.24 -13.61 10.53
C ALA A 68 22.10 -12.60 10.41
N GLY A 69 22.44 -11.37 10.03
CA GLY A 69 21.50 -10.26 9.90
C GLY A 69 20.46 -10.52 8.82
N ALA A 70 19.25 -10.87 9.25
CA ALA A 70 18.03 -10.61 8.51
C ALA A 70 17.37 -9.39 9.16
N VAL A 71 17.17 -8.32 8.39
CA VAL A 71 16.46 -7.12 8.83
C VAL A 71 14.98 -7.49 8.97
N ALA A 72 14.60 -8.04 10.12
CA ALA A 72 13.22 -8.19 10.54
C ALA A 72 12.73 -6.84 11.08
N GLY A 73 12.09 -6.07 10.21
CA GLY A 73 11.45 -4.81 10.56
C GLY A 73 10.11 -5.02 11.27
N VAL A 74 10.14 -4.79 12.58
CA VAL A 74 9.02 -4.36 13.45
C VAL A 74 7.95 -5.41 13.78
N LEU A 75 8.03 -5.91 15.01
CA LEU A 75 6.86 -6.35 15.78
C LEU A 75 6.65 -5.39 16.96
N LEU A 76 5.37 -5.21 17.30
CA LEU A 76 4.79 -4.72 18.56
C LEU A 76 4.27 -3.26 18.57
N SER A 77 3.04 -3.09 18.10
CA SER A 77 2.03 -2.26 18.76
C SER A 77 0.65 -2.93 18.55
N GLY A 78 -0.09 -3.12 19.64
CA GLY A 78 -1.23 -4.03 19.72
C GLY A 78 -2.53 -3.55 19.05
N GLY A 79 -3.46 -4.50 18.91
CA GLY A 79 -4.78 -4.32 18.32
C GLY A 79 -4.84 -5.03 16.97
N GLY A 80 -5.65 -6.09 16.88
CA GLY A 80 -5.75 -6.92 15.68
C GLY A 80 -6.35 -6.18 14.49
N GLU A 81 -5.57 -5.33 13.84
CA GLU A 81 -5.75 -4.99 12.43
C GLU A 81 -5.08 -6.08 11.61
N THR A 82 -5.81 -6.64 10.65
CA THR A 82 -5.26 -7.60 9.70
C THR A 82 -4.16 -6.90 8.91
N ALA A 83 -2.91 -7.03 9.35
CA ALA A 83 -1.74 -6.48 8.67
C ALA A 83 -1.58 -7.24 7.34
N GLY A 84 -2.00 -6.60 6.25
CA GLY A 84 -1.79 -7.16 4.92
C GLY A 84 -0.32 -7.21 4.53
N THR A 85 -0.03 -7.98 3.48
CA THR A 85 1.31 -8.09 2.89
C THR A 85 1.23 -7.66 1.43
N ALA A 86 2.37 -7.41 0.77
CA ALA A 86 2.36 -7.09 -0.66
C ALA A 86 1.71 -8.20 -1.52
N ALA A 87 1.83 -9.47 -1.10
CA ALA A 87 1.19 -10.59 -1.78
C ALA A 87 -0.31 -10.71 -1.46
N ARG A 88 -0.76 -10.18 -0.31
CA ARG A 88 -2.15 -10.21 0.15
C ARG A 88 -2.45 -8.93 0.94
N PRO A 89 -2.67 -7.80 0.27
CA PRO A 89 -2.89 -6.55 0.97
C PRO A 89 -4.26 -6.58 1.65
N ALA A 90 -4.39 -5.79 2.71
CA ALA A 90 -5.62 -5.66 3.44
C ALA A 90 -6.55 -4.65 2.76
N LEU A 91 -7.82 -5.02 2.65
CA LEU A 91 -8.91 -4.15 2.23
C LEU A 91 -9.55 -3.53 3.47
N THR A 92 -9.48 -2.21 3.58
CA THR A 92 -10.02 -1.47 4.73
C THR A 92 -11.50 -1.14 4.51
N LEU A 93 -12.26 -1.05 5.59
CA LEU A 93 -13.67 -0.66 5.55
C LEU A 93 -13.87 0.82 5.22
N VAL A 94 -14.92 1.12 4.47
CA VAL A 94 -15.55 2.45 4.44
C VAL A 94 -16.23 2.68 5.79
N LYS A 95 -15.97 3.83 6.41
CA LYS A 95 -16.60 4.20 7.68
C LYS A 95 -18.09 4.49 7.47
N ALA A 96 -18.93 4.19 8.46
CA ALA A 96 -20.37 4.39 8.38
C ALA A 96 -20.77 5.83 7.96
N GLY A 97 -20.09 6.85 8.48
CA GLY A 97 -20.32 8.26 8.13
C GLY A 97 -19.85 8.67 6.73
N GLU A 98 -19.12 7.81 6.03
CA GLU A 98 -18.59 8.06 4.68
C GLU A 98 -19.36 7.29 3.59
N ILE A 99 -20.28 6.39 3.96
CA ILE A 99 -21.02 5.54 3.01
C ILE A 99 -21.75 6.37 1.95
N ASP A 100 -22.42 7.46 2.33
CA ASP A 100 -23.19 8.29 1.39
C ASP A 100 -22.30 8.93 0.32
N LYS A 101 -21.10 9.39 0.71
CA LYS A 101 -20.10 9.93 -0.22
C LYS A 101 -19.49 8.82 -1.07
N ALA A 102 -19.17 7.69 -0.46
CA ALA A 102 -18.55 6.57 -1.16
C ALA A 102 -19.51 5.95 -2.21
N ALA A 103 -20.82 6.06 -1.98
CA ALA A 103 -21.86 5.61 -2.88
C ALA A 103 -21.88 6.32 -4.25
N GLU A 104 -21.24 7.48 -4.38
CA GLU A 104 -21.08 8.17 -5.67
C GLU A 104 -20.21 7.39 -6.67
N THR A 105 -19.44 6.42 -6.18
CA THR A 105 -18.55 5.58 -7.00
C THR A 105 -19.17 4.23 -7.36
N LEU A 106 -20.38 3.95 -6.86
CA LEU A 106 -21.13 2.72 -7.13
C LEU A 106 -21.92 2.83 -8.44
N PRO A 107 -22.24 1.69 -9.08
CA PRO A 107 -23.12 1.64 -10.25
C PRO A 107 -24.53 2.11 -9.86
N SER A 108 -25.12 2.98 -10.68
CA SER A 108 -26.37 3.68 -10.35
C SER A 108 -27.57 2.74 -10.17
N ASP A 109 -27.58 1.60 -10.85
CA ASP A 109 -28.66 0.61 -10.83
C ASP A 109 -28.72 -0.23 -9.55
N GLU A 110 -27.57 -0.44 -8.88
CA GLU A 110 -27.50 -1.20 -7.62
C GLU A 110 -27.17 -0.33 -6.40
N LYS A 111 -26.85 0.96 -6.60
CA LYS A 111 -26.39 1.90 -5.57
C LYS A 111 -27.27 1.88 -4.31
N ASP A 112 -28.58 2.08 -4.45
CA ASP A 112 -29.48 2.19 -3.30
C ASP A 112 -29.53 0.89 -2.48
N LYS A 113 -29.50 -0.26 -3.15
CA LYS A 113 -29.44 -1.57 -2.51
C LYS A 113 -28.13 -1.74 -1.74
N ILE A 114 -26.99 -1.46 -2.39
CA ILE A 114 -25.67 -1.60 -1.79
C ILE A 114 -25.53 -0.67 -0.57
N VAL A 115 -25.99 0.57 -0.68
CA VAL A 115 -25.99 1.53 0.44
C VAL A 115 -26.85 1.07 1.59
N ALA A 116 -28.06 0.55 1.30
CA ALA A 116 -28.95 0.03 2.34
C ALA A 116 -28.32 -1.15 3.09
N GLU A 117 -27.69 -2.09 2.38
CA GLU A 117 -27.02 -3.24 2.99
C GLU A 117 -25.79 -2.84 3.82
N ALA A 118 -25.03 -1.85 3.34
CA ALA A 118 -23.88 -1.29 4.05
C ALA A 118 -24.31 -0.56 5.33
N LYS A 119 -25.33 0.31 5.25
CA LYS A 119 -25.90 1.00 6.42
C LYS A 119 -26.54 0.05 7.42
N ALA A 120 -27.06 -1.09 6.97
CA ALA A 120 -27.62 -2.15 7.82
C ALA A 120 -26.55 -3.10 8.38
N CYS A 121 -25.25 -2.87 8.12
CA CYS A 121 -24.14 -3.73 8.54
C CYS A 121 -24.20 -5.17 8.02
N ARG A 122 -24.99 -5.43 6.97
CA ARG A 122 -25.14 -6.76 6.39
C ARG A 122 -24.07 -7.06 5.33
N ALA A 123 -23.75 -6.05 4.53
CA ALA A 123 -22.72 -6.13 3.50
C ALA A 123 -21.90 -4.84 3.53
N PRO A 124 -20.81 -4.79 4.31
CA PRO A 124 -20.01 -3.58 4.39
C PRO A 124 -19.25 -3.31 3.10
N LEU A 125 -18.73 -2.08 2.98
CA LEU A 125 -17.97 -1.64 1.82
C LEU A 125 -16.49 -1.56 2.17
N GLY A 126 -15.65 -2.00 1.24
CA GLY A 126 -14.22 -1.76 1.24
C GLY A 126 -13.89 -0.45 0.53
N GLN A 127 -12.88 0.26 1.02
CA GLN A 127 -12.34 1.46 0.38
C GLN A 127 -11.07 1.11 -0.41
N MET A 128 -10.93 1.70 -1.58
CA MET A 128 -9.71 1.66 -2.40
C MET A 128 -9.43 3.07 -2.91
N ARG A 129 -8.16 3.45 -3.05
CA ARG A 129 -7.78 4.72 -3.71
C ARG A 129 -6.96 4.44 -4.95
N LEU A 130 -7.34 5.03 -6.07
CA LEU A 130 -6.64 4.91 -7.35
C LEU A 130 -5.90 6.21 -7.64
N SER A 131 -4.63 6.15 -8.01
CA SER A 131 -3.86 7.35 -8.39
C SER A 131 -2.79 7.02 -9.41
N LYS A 132 -2.49 7.95 -10.33
CA LYS A 132 -1.35 7.80 -11.23
C LYS A 132 -0.02 7.94 -10.47
N MET A 133 1.00 7.18 -10.89
CA MET A 133 2.34 7.27 -10.30
C MET A 133 3.29 8.22 -11.05
N ALA A 134 3.02 8.49 -12.33
CA ALA A 134 3.85 9.33 -13.19
C ALA A 134 2.97 10.15 -14.14
N ALA A 135 3.54 11.15 -14.82
CA ALA A 135 2.78 12.04 -15.70
C ALA A 135 2.19 11.34 -16.92
N ASP A 136 2.86 10.30 -17.44
CA ASP A 136 2.42 9.45 -18.54
C ASP A 136 1.65 8.19 -18.08
N ALA A 137 1.42 8.06 -16.77
CA ALA A 137 0.65 6.97 -16.17
C ALA A 137 -0.85 7.29 -16.15
N GLY A 138 -1.67 6.27 -15.92
CA GLY A 138 -3.12 6.37 -15.87
C GLY A 138 -3.83 5.50 -16.90
N GLY A 139 -5.10 5.79 -17.11
CA GLY A 139 -5.96 5.07 -18.05
C GLY A 139 -7.31 4.71 -17.45
N VAL A 140 -8.03 3.81 -18.10
CA VAL A 140 -9.38 3.42 -17.67
C VAL A 140 -9.34 2.08 -16.96
N VAL A 141 -9.92 2.02 -15.77
CA VAL A 141 -10.05 0.79 -14.99
C VAL A 141 -11.50 0.52 -14.59
N ARG A 142 -11.83 -0.75 -14.45
CA ARG A 142 -13.02 -1.26 -13.76
C ARG A 142 -12.57 -2.27 -12.73
N ILE A 143 -13.29 -2.32 -11.62
CA ILE A 143 -12.99 -3.18 -10.49
C ILE A 143 -14.10 -4.21 -10.35
N ARG A 144 -13.72 -5.48 -10.32
CA ARG A 144 -14.61 -6.61 -10.09
C ARG A 144 -14.35 -7.20 -8.71
N ALA A 145 -15.40 -7.34 -7.92
CA ALA A 145 -15.36 -7.95 -6.60
C ALA A 145 -16.53 -8.94 -6.49
N GLY A 146 -16.25 -10.24 -6.62
CA GLY A 146 -17.30 -11.24 -6.77
C GLY A 146 -18.16 -10.96 -8.01
N ASN A 147 -19.47 -10.78 -7.80
CA ASN A 147 -20.44 -10.46 -8.87
C ASN A 147 -20.52 -8.96 -9.19
N TYR A 148 -19.99 -8.10 -8.31
CA TYR A 148 -19.98 -6.66 -8.50
C TYR A 148 -18.97 -6.28 -9.60
N LEU A 149 -19.39 -5.37 -10.48
CA LEU A 149 -18.52 -4.70 -11.44
C LEU A 149 -18.71 -3.19 -11.34
N SER A 150 -17.63 -2.45 -11.08
CA SER A 150 -17.70 -1.01 -10.96
C SER A 150 -17.99 -0.30 -12.30
N PRO A 151 -18.43 0.97 -12.24
CA PRO A 151 -18.29 1.89 -13.36
C PRO A 151 -16.84 1.97 -13.84
N ALA A 152 -16.65 2.50 -15.05
CA ALA A 152 -15.33 2.81 -15.57
C ALA A 152 -14.77 4.07 -14.89
N PHE A 153 -13.60 3.95 -14.27
CA PHE A 153 -12.88 5.07 -13.68
C PHE A 153 -11.74 5.49 -14.60
N ASN A 154 -11.73 6.75 -15.00
CA ASN A 154 -10.61 7.33 -15.74
C ASN A 154 -9.58 7.88 -14.75
N VAL A 155 -8.50 7.13 -14.53
CA VAL A 155 -7.37 7.52 -13.67
C VAL A 155 -6.50 8.49 -14.47
N ALA A 156 -6.87 9.77 -14.46
CA ALA A 156 -6.17 10.82 -15.19
C ALA A 156 -5.42 11.77 -14.24
N ASP A 157 -6.16 12.53 -13.42
CA ASP A 157 -5.61 13.53 -12.52
C ASP A 157 -6.24 13.43 -11.12
N GLY A 158 -5.38 13.40 -10.10
CA GLY A 158 -5.78 13.29 -8.71
C GLY A 158 -6.17 11.87 -8.28
N PRO A 159 -6.22 11.62 -6.96
CA PRO A 159 -6.65 10.34 -6.44
C PRO A 159 -8.18 10.18 -6.52
N ILE A 160 -8.64 9.00 -6.89
CA ILE A 160 -10.05 8.60 -6.90
C ILE A 160 -10.27 7.64 -5.74
N ASN A 161 -11.11 8.02 -4.77
CA ASN A 161 -11.55 7.09 -3.73
C ASN A 161 -12.73 6.30 -4.27
N VAL A 162 -12.68 4.98 -4.17
CA VAL A 162 -13.68 4.06 -4.71
C VAL A 162 -14.18 3.17 -3.59
N ALA A 163 -15.50 2.99 -3.51
CA ALA A 163 -16.12 1.95 -2.70
C ALA A 163 -16.35 0.70 -3.52
N VAL A 164 -16.06 -0.44 -2.92
CA VAL A 164 -16.34 -1.77 -3.50
C VAL A 164 -16.96 -2.68 -2.44
N PRO A 165 -17.94 -3.51 -2.77
CA PRO A 165 -18.34 -4.62 -1.91
C PRO A 165 -17.17 -5.58 -1.68
N PHE A 166 -17.18 -6.31 -0.56
CA PHE A 166 -16.21 -7.38 -0.35
C PHE A 166 -16.40 -8.50 -1.37
N PRO A 167 -15.32 -9.06 -1.95
CA PRO A 167 -15.41 -10.04 -3.04
C PRO A 167 -15.91 -11.43 -2.61
N ALA A 168 -16.07 -11.66 -1.31
CA ALA A 168 -16.60 -12.88 -0.71
C ALA A 168 -17.44 -12.49 0.53
N PRO A 169 -18.26 -13.41 1.10
CA PRO A 169 -18.98 -13.14 2.35
C PRO A 169 -18.03 -12.59 3.42
N TYR A 170 -18.44 -11.52 4.11
CA TYR A 170 -17.56 -10.76 4.99
C TYR A 170 -16.85 -11.62 6.04
N GLU A 171 -17.55 -12.60 6.62
CA GLU A 171 -17.01 -13.53 7.62
C GLU A 171 -15.84 -14.40 7.12
N THR A 172 -15.63 -14.48 5.80
CA THR A 172 -14.52 -15.24 5.21
C THR A 172 -13.17 -14.58 5.46
N GLY A 173 -13.12 -13.25 5.62
CA GLY A 173 -11.89 -12.49 5.89
C GLY A 173 -10.90 -12.41 4.73
N LYS A 174 -11.24 -12.95 3.55
CA LYS A 174 -10.39 -13.01 2.36
C LYS A 174 -11.18 -13.18 1.08
N GLY A 175 -10.61 -12.73 -0.04
CA GLY A 175 -11.15 -12.94 -1.38
C GLY A 175 -10.23 -12.39 -2.46
N GLU A 176 -10.75 -12.18 -3.66
CA GLU A 176 -9.98 -11.70 -4.82
C GLU A 176 -10.68 -10.51 -5.47
N ILE A 177 -9.94 -9.42 -5.66
CA ILE A 177 -10.35 -8.29 -6.49
C ILE A 177 -9.67 -8.44 -7.84
N THR A 178 -10.42 -8.26 -8.92
CA THR A 178 -9.84 -8.18 -10.27
C THR A 178 -9.96 -6.75 -10.77
N ILE A 179 -8.87 -6.18 -11.25
CA ILE A 179 -8.85 -4.89 -11.92
C ILE A 179 -8.66 -5.15 -13.41
N GLU A 180 -9.60 -4.67 -14.21
CA GLU A 180 -9.66 -4.83 -15.66
C GLU A 180 -9.69 -3.46 -16.35
N GLY A 181 -9.29 -3.40 -17.61
CA GLY A 181 -9.22 -2.17 -18.39
C GLY A 181 -7.86 -1.97 -19.04
N ALA A 182 -7.53 -0.73 -19.37
CA ALA A 182 -6.27 -0.35 -19.97
C ALA A 182 -5.69 0.83 -19.19
N ALA A 183 -4.94 0.51 -18.15
CA ALA A 183 -4.26 1.49 -17.31
C ALA A 183 -2.83 1.06 -17.00
N LYS A 184 -1.90 2.02 -17.08
CA LYS A 184 -0.47 1.85 -16.88
C LYS A 184 -0.02 2.56 -15.60
N ASP A 185 0.85 1.93 -14.82
CA ASP A 185 1.50 2.54 -13.65
C ASP A 185 0.52 3.23 -12.67
N VAL A 186 -0.60 2.56 -12.39
CA VAL A 186 -1.60 3.05 -11.41
C VAL A 186 -1.24 2.50 -10.03
N PHE A 187 -1.26 3.36 -9.02
CA PHE A 187 -1.16 2.97 -7.62
C PHE A 187 -2.56 2.74 -7.05
N VAL A 188 -2.74 1.59 -6.42
CA VAL A 188 -3.94 1.18 -5.70
C VAL A 188 -3.60 1.17 -4.21
N GLU A 189 -4.22 2.08 -3.47
CA GLU A 189 -4.08 2.14 -2.03
C GLU A 189 -4.92 1.04 -1.38
N LEU A 190 -4.19 0.03 -0.93
CA LEU A 190 -4.57 -1.02 0.00
C LEU A 190 -3.51 -0.99 1.12
N THR A 191 -3.53 -1.93 2.06
CA THR A 191 -2.52 -1.99 3.13
C THR A 191 -1.71 -3.29 3.05
N PRO A 192 -0.48 -3.29 2.49
CA PRO A 192 0.21 -2.18 1.82
C PRO A 192 -0.35 -1.90 0.42
N GLY A 193 -0.07 -0.71 -0.11
CA GLY A 193 -0.51 -0.31 -1.46
C GLY A 193 0.26 -1.04 -2.56
N LEU A 194 -0.36 -1.15 -3.73
CA LEU A 194 0.16 -1.89 -4.87
C LEU A 194 0.25 -1.03 -6.11
N LYS A 195 1.32 -1.22 -6.88
CA LYS A 195 1.40 -0.74 -8.26
C LYS A 195 0.76 -1.78 -9.19
N ILE A 196 -0.10 -1.33 -10.09
CA ILE A 196 -0.75 -2.18 -11.10
C ILE A 196 -0.45 -1.68 -12.51
N ASP A 197 -0.41 -2.62 -13.44
CA ASP A 197 -0.44 -2.39 -14.88
C ASP A 197 -1.43 -3.40 -15.49
N THR A 198 -2.42 -2.88 -16.20
CA THR A 198 -3.50 -3.66 -16.85
C THR A 198 -3.45 -3.55 -18.37
N THR A 199 -2.41 -2.92 -18.95
CA THR A 199 -2.25 -2.82 -20.40
C THR A 199 -2.11 -4.19 -21.08
N GLY A 200 -1.58 -5.18 -20.36
CA GLY A 200 -1.44 -6.57 -20.82
C GLY A 200 -2.61 -7.49 -20.43
N GLY A 201 -3.66 -6.99 -19.77
CA GLY A 201 -4.79 -7.81 -19.33
C GLY A 201 -5.28 -7.47 -17.91
N VAL A 202 -5.93 -8.43 -17.27
CA VAL A 202 -6.52 -8.23 -15.94
C VAL A 202 -5.51 -8.48 -14.83
N GLN A 203 -5.50 -7.61 -13.82
CA GLN A 203 -4.71 -7.79 -12.61
C GLN A 203 -5.58 -8.40 -11.51
N ARG A 204 -5.18 -9.57 -11.00
CA ARG A 204 -5.84 -10.22 -9.86
C ARG A 204 -5.09 -9.92 -8.57
N ILE A 205 -5.82 -9.49 -7.55
CA ILE A 205 -5.28 -9.07 -6.26
C ILE A 205 -6.01 -9.88 -5.18
N PRO A 206 -5.36 -10.88 -4.57
CA PRO A 206 -5.92 -11.55 -3.41
C PRO A 206 -5.86 -10.58 -2.23
N VAL A 207 -7.00 -10.31 -1.60
CA VAL A 207 -7.12 -9.36 -0.49
C VAL A 207 -7.58 -10.08 0.78
N ILE A 208 -7.21 -9.52 1.93
CA ILE A 208 -7.67 -9.96 3.26
C ILE A 208 -8.31 -8.80 4.01
N TRP A 209 -9.10 -9.06 5.04
CA TRP A 209 -9.70 -8.02 5.88
C TRP A 209 -9.99 -8.51 7.29
N ASN A 210 -10.37 -7.58 8.18
CA ASN A 210 -10.68 -7.88 9.58
C ASN A 210 -12.18 -8.09 9.76
N THR A 211 -12.60 -9.30 10.14
CA THR A 211 -14.02 -9.64 10.29
C THR A 211 -14.65 -9.18 11.61
N SER A 212 -13.85 -8.66 12.54
CA SER A 212 -14.29 -8.39 13.92
C SER A 212 -15.35 -7.29 14.05
N LYS A 213 -15.39 -6.33 13.11
CA LYS A 213 -16.30 -5.16 13.16
C LYS A 213 -16.74 -4.74 11.75
N PRO A 214 -17.82 -5.30 11.19
CA PRO A 214 -18.25 -5.01 9.81
C PRO A 214 -18.59 -3.55 9.54
N CYS A 215 -18.98 -2.76 10.54
CA CYS A 215 -19.50 -1.41 10.32
C CYS A 215 -18.56 -0.25 10.63
N GLY A 216 -17.29 -0.53 11.01
CA GLY A 216 -16.41 0.49 11.56
C GLY A 216 -16.93 0.98 12.92
N GLY A 217 -16.24 0.62 14.00
CA GLY A 217 -16.61 1.05 15.35
C GLY A 217 -16.43 2.54 15.57
#